data_AF-A0A317W9Y6-F1
#
_entry.id   AF-A0A317W9Y6-F1
#
_cell.length_a   1.000
_cell.length_b   1.000
_cell.length_c   1.000
_cell.angle_alpha   90.00
_cell.angle_beta   90.00
_cell.angle_gamma   90.00
#
_symmetry.space_group_name_H-M   'P 1'
#
loop_
_entity.id
_entity.type
_entity.pdbx_description
1 polymer ?
#
loop_
_entity_poly.entity_id
_entity_poly.type
_entity_poly.pdbx_seq_one_letter_code
_entity_poly.pdbx_strand_id
1 'polypeptide(L)'
;MERRQELCQSLKGQRAVLPNLYSLFPDWTPQLHPEYARAREESTDPWIKRVVENPDIRRKLQEADCTTFAAIMCAKSSFGRLCTVAKWFTWKVGQVESLVPIIMLNESLRASQAMKVAFMLAQESARGFYEVVHNMRQTAKGRHRAVADIFIEGCRNIVMGLTHWSYTGERYFTAGEADDDNTIHFEL
;
A
#
# COMPACT_ATOMS: atom_id res chain seq x y z
N MET A 1 26.95 0.34 5.20
CA MET A 1 26.73 0.42 3.74
C MET A 1 27.08 -0.91 3.06
N GLU A 2 28.19 -1.58 3.42
CA GLU A 2 28.61 -2.88 2.85
C GLU A 2 27.55 -3.99 2.95
N ARG A 3 26.96 -4.25 4.12
CA ARG A 3 25.88 -5.28 4.26
C ARG A 3 24.67 -5.08 3.37
N ARG A 4 24.28 -3.82 3.09
CA ARG A 4 23.18 -3.53 2.16
C ARG A 4 23.57 -3.91 0.74
N GLN A 5 24.82 -3.65 0.36
CA GLN A 5 25.34 -3.92 -0.97
C GLN A 5 25.55 -5.42 -1.20
N GLU A 6 26.07 -6.14 -0.19
CA GLU A 6 26.14 -7.61 -0.16
C GLU A 6 24.74 -8.24 -0.26
N LEU A 7 23.77 -7.72 0.51
CA LEU A 7 22.39 -8.17 0.42
C LEU A 7 21.84 -7.96 -0.98
N CYS A 8 21.97 -6.76 -1.56
CA CYS A 8 21.56 -6.48 -2.94
C CYS A 8 22.22 -7.40 -3.97
N GLN A 9 23.49 -7.77 -3.78
CA GLN A 9 24.16 -8.75 -4.66
C GLN A 9 23.61 -10.16 -4.47
N SER A 10 23.33 -10.57 -3.23
CA SER A 10 22.78 -11.89 -2.94
C SER A 10 21.37 -12.10 -3.51
N LEU A 11 20.62 -11.01 -3.69
CA LEU A 11 19.27 -11.01 -4.27
C LEU A 11 19.28 -11.34 -5.77
N LYS A 12 20.36 -10.98 -6.48
CA LYS A 12 20.45 -11.13 -7.93
C LYS A 12 20.32 -12.58 -8.38
N GLY A 13 19.39 -12.85 -9.29
CA GLY A 13 19.08 -14.17 -9.85
C GLY A 13 18.17 -15.03 -8.97
N GLN A 14 17.64 -14.50 -7.86
CA GLN A 14 16.66 -15.23 -7.05
C GLN A 14 15.25 -15.04 -7.61
N ARG A 15 14.48 -16.13 -7.72
CA ARG A 15 13.05 -16.07 -8.02
C ARG A 15 12.25 -15.89 -6.73
N ALA A 16 11.41 -14.85 -6.69
CA ALA A 16 10.48 -14.58 -5.60
C ALA A 16 9.03 -14.62 -6.09
N VAL A 17 8.12 -14.89 -5.16
CA VAL A 17 6.67 -14.94 -5.41
C VAL A 17 6.00 -14.08 -4.34
N LEU A 18 5.28 -13.05 -4.76
CA LEU A 18 4.41 -12.25 -3.90
C LEU A 18 3.00 -12.88 -3.96
N PRO A 19 2.49 -13.45 -2.86
CA PRO A 19 1.13 -14.00 -2.83
C PRO A 19 0.06 -12.91 -2.99
N ASN A 20 -1.13 -13.31 -3.48
CA ASN A 20 -2.29 -12.44 -3.59
C ASN A 20 -2.64 -11.74 -2.28
N LEU A 21 -2.35 -10.44 -2.19
CA LEU A 21 -2.65 -9.66 -0.99
C LEU A 21 -4.15 -9.30 -0.86
N TYR A 22 -4.94 -9.35 -1.94
CA TYR A 22 -6.40 -9.16 -1.85
C TYR A 22 -7.07 -10.31 -1.10
N SER A 23 -6.47 -11.51 -1.12
CA SER A 23 -6.96 -12.66 -0.34
C SER A 23 -6.98 -12.42 1.18
N LEU A 24 -6.27 -11.39 1.67
CA LEU A 24 -6.30 -11.00 3.07
C LEU A 24 -7.66 -10.42 3.51
N PHE A 25 -8.42 -9.83 2.58
CA PHE A 25 -9.73 -9.23 2.85
C PHE A 25 -10.71 -9.58 1.72
N PRO A 26 -11.14 -10.85 1.61
CA PRO A 26 -11.90 -11.35 0.46
C PRO A 26 -13.28 -10.69 0.33
N ASP A 27 -13.85 -10.19 1.43
CA ASP A 27 -15.16 -9.53 1.46
C ASP A 27 -15.11 -8.03 1.16
N TRP A 28 -13.94 -7.49 0.80
CA TRP A 28 -13.74 -6.05 0.63
C TRP A 28 -13.32 -5.65 -0.78
N THR A 29 -14.13 -4.82 -1.43
CA THR A 29 -13.77 -4.17 -2.70
C THR A 29 -13.42 -2.71 -2.45
N PRO A 30 -12.19 -2.25 -2.78
CA PRO A 30 -11.82 -0.85 -2.62
C PRO A 30 -12.72 0.05 -3.47
N GLN A 31 -13.24 1.12 -2.88
CA GLN A 31 -14.02 2.14 -3.58
C GLN A 31 -13.13 3.34 -3.85
N LEU A 32 -13.11 3.82 -5.09
CA LEU A 32 -12.37 5.02 -5.47
C LEU A 32 -13.23 6.27 -5.24
N HIS A 33 -12.64 7.33 -4.68
CA HIS A 33 -13.32 8.63 -4.58
C HIS A 33 -13.74 9.12 -5.99
N PRO A 34 -14.99 9.60 -6.18
CA PRO A 34 -15.50 9.98 -7.50
C PRO A 34 -14.70 11.10 -8.18
N GLU A 35 -14.04 11.94 -7.39
CA GLU A 35 -13.22 13.06 -7.89
C GLU A 35 -11.71 12.72 -7.96
N TYR A 36 -11.34 11.43 -7.99
CA TYR A 36 -9.93 10.97 -8.11
C TYR A 36 -9.20 11.65 -9.27
N ALA A 37 -9.76 11.59 -10.49
CA ALA A 37 -9.12 12.12 -11.69
C ALA A 37 -8.81 13.61 -11.53
N ARG A 38 -9.80 14.39 -11.05
CA ARG A 38 -9.63 15.81 -10.74
C ARG A 38 -8.55 16.04 -9.68
N ALA A 39 -8.51 15.23 -8.63
CA ALA A 39 -7.51 15.38 -7.58
C ALA A 39 -6.09 15.13 -8.08
N ARG A 40 -5.91 14.14 -8.98
CA ARG A 40 -4.63 13.83 -9.60
C ARG A 40 -4.18 14.96 -10.52
N GLU A 41 -5.01 15.29 -11.51
CA GLU A 41 -4.68 16.21 -12.60
C GLU A 41 -4.57 17.66 -12.17
N GLU A 42 -5.48 18.13 -11.29
CA GLU A 42 -5.55 19.54 -10.91
C GLU A 42 -4.85 19.84 -9.57
N SER A 43 -4.52 18.83 -8.75
CA SER A 43 -3.95 19.06 -7.42
C SER A 43 -2.60 18.38 -7.21
N THR A 44 -2.52 17.05 -7.30
CA THR A 44 -1.33 16.30 -6.90
C THR A 44 -0.19 16.48 -7.90
N ASP A 45 -0.43 16.27 -9.19
CA ASP A 45 0.59 16.37 -10.23
C ASP A 45 1.16 17.79 -10.39
N PRO A 46 0.34 18.85 -10.45
CA PRO A 46 0.84 20.23 -10.45
C PRO A 46 1.63 20.56 -9.19
N TRP A 47 1.23 20.03 -8.03
CA TRP A 47 1.96 20.23 -6.78
C TRP A 47 3.33 19.56 -6.82
N ILE A 48 3.45 18.30 -7.30
CA ILE A 48 4.73 17.62 -7.51
C ILE A 48 5.63 18.47 -8.40
N LYS A 49 5.11 18.98 -9.53
CA LYS A 49 5.88 19.82 -10.45
C LYS A 49 6.43 21.09 -9.80
N ARG A 50 5.71 21.64 -8.82
CA ARG A 50 6.14 22.85 -8.10
C ARG A 50 7.16 22.58 -7.01
N VAL A 51 7.04 21.46 -6.28
CA VAL A 51 7.84 21.21 -5.06
C VAL A 51 9.02 20.26 -5.27
N VAL A 52 9.03 19.49 -6.37
CA VAL A 52 10.10 18.54 -6.69
C VAL A 52 10.91 19.08 -7.86
N GLU A 53 12.13 19.55 -7.57
CA GLU A 53 13.02 20.13 -8.57
C GLU A 53 13.59 19.08 -9.53
N ASN A 54 13.98 17.92 -8.99
CA ASN A 54 14.58 16.85 -9.78
C ASN A 54 13.54 16.21 -10.74
N PRO A 55 13.74 16.28 -12.07
CA PRO A 55 12.79 15.79 -13.05
C PRO A 55 12.57 14.27 -12.99
N ASP A 56 13.61 13.49 -12.66
CA ASP A 56 13.50 12.03 -12.53
C ASP A 56 12.69 11.63 -11.31
N ILE A 57 12.90 12.32 -10.18
CA ILE A 57 12.12 12.08 -8.95
C ILE A 57 10.66 12.47 -9.18
N ARG A 58 10.41 13.60 -9.84
CA ARG A 58 9.06 14.05 -10.21
C ARG A 58 8.34 13.00 -11.06
N ARG A 59 8.98 12.53 -12.14
CA ARG A 59 8.41 11.49 -13.01
C ARG A 59 8.03 10.26 -12.19
N LYS A 60 8.96 9.74 -11.37
CA LYS A 60 8.71 8.58 -10.50
C LYS A 60 7.55 8.80 -9.53
N LEU A 61 7.39 10.00 -8.98
CA LEU A 61 6.29 10.32 -8.07
C LEU A 61 4.93 10.46 -8.78
N GLN A 62 4.92 10.93 -10.05
CA GLN A 62 3.71 11.01 -10.87
C GLN A 62 3.27 9.63 -11.38
N GLU A 63 4.23 8.81 -11.82
CA GLU A 63 4.03 7.38 -12.17
C GLU A 63 3.56 6.59 -10.96
N ALA A 64 4.10 6.91 -9.78
CA ALA A 64 3.66 6.29 -8.55
C ALA A 64 2.18 6.55 -8.23
N ASP A 65 1.59 7.64 -8.72
CA ASP A 65 0.19 8.01 -8.47
C ASP A 65 -0.32 7.77 -7.05
N CYS A 66 0.30 8.42 -6.07
CA CYS A 66 -0.15 8.37 -4.68
C CYS A 66 -1.60 8.86 -4.49
N THR A 67 -2.19 9.52 -5.50
CA THR A 67 -3.59 9.95 -5.49
C THR A 67 -4.55 8.77 -5.49
N THR A 68 -4.21 7.66 -6.15
CA THR A 68 -5.05 6.45 -6.15
C THR A 68 -5.25 5.94 -4.73
N PHE A 69 -4.17 5.84 -3.95
CA PHE A 69 -4.27 5.43 -2.56
C PHE A 69 -5.10 6.41 -1.70
N ALA A 70 -4.82 7.70 -1.84
CA ALA A 70 -5.56 8.72 -1.13
C ALA A 70 -7.06 8.70 -1.49
N ALA A 71 -7.41 8.38 -2.74
CA ALA A 71 -8.78 8.28 -3.21
C ALA A 71 -9.53 7.09 -2.61
N ILE A 72 -8.87 5.96 -2.36
CA ILE A 72 -9.49 4.83 -1.66
C ILE A 72 -9.68 5.14 -0.18
N MET A 73 -8.65 5.72 0.45
CA MET A 73 -8.71 6.13 1.86
C MET A 73 -9.78 7.18 2.12
N CYS A 74 -9.90 8.14 1.20
CA CYS A 74 -10.80 9.27 1.30
C CYS A 74 -12.09 9.07 0.51
N ALA A 75 -12.50 7.83 0.17
CA ALA A 75 -13.59 7.52 -0.76
C ALA A 75 -14.91 8.28 -0.50
N LYS A 76 -15.20 8.62 0.77
CA LYS A 76 -16.40 9.37 1.21
C LYS A 76 -16.10 10.74 1.82
N SER A 77 -14.84 11.18 1.77
CA SER A 77 -14.41 12.47 2.32
C SER A 77 -14.63 13.60 1.31
N SER A 78 -14.41 14.86 1.73
CA SER A 78 -14.45 15.98 0.79
C SER A 78 -13.22 16.01 -0.12
N PHE A 79 -13.38 16.59 -1.31
CA PHE A 79 -12.28 16.84 -2.26
C PHE A 79 -11.04 17.48 -1.61
N GLY A 80 -11.24 18.49 -0.76
CA GLY A 80 -10.14 19.17 -0.09
C GLY A 80 -9.31 18.22 0.79
N ARG A 81 -9.96 17.27 1.48
CA ARG A 81 -9.27 16.26 2.30
C ARG A 81 -8.53 15.26 1.42
N LEU A 82 -9.14 14.79 0.32
CA LEU A 82 -8.49 13.94 -0.67
C LEU A 82 -7.18 14.57 -1.17
N CYS A 83 -7.22 15.82 -1.63
CA CYS A 83 -6.06 16.53 -2.14
C CYS A 83 -4.95 16.69 -1.09
N THR A 84 -5.30 16.94 0.17
CA THR A 84 -4.32 17.04 1.26
C THR A 84 -3.65 15.69 1.55
N VAL A 85 -4.44 14.61 1.65
CA VAL A 85 -3.92 13.27 1.94
C VAL A 85 -3.03 12.78 0.79
N ALA A 86 -3.42 13.03 -0.46
CA ALA A 86 -2.61 12.69 -1.63
C ALA A 86 -1.22 13.33 -1.57
N LYS A 87 -1.14 14.65 -1.33
CA LYS A 87 0.15 15.38 -1.24
C LYS A 87 1.01 14.87 -0.07
N TRP A 88 0.40 14.62 1.09
CA TRP A 88 1.11 14.08 2.25
C TRP A 88 1.74 12.72 1.96
N PHE A 89 0.99 11.81 1.31
CA PHE A 89 1.53 10.51 0.92
C PHE A 89 2.64 10.64 -0.12
N THR A 90 2.45 11.45 -1.16
CA THR A 90 3.49 11.73 -2.15
C THR A 90 4.80 12.21 -1.52
N TRP A 91 4.71 13.06 -0.48
CA TRP A 91 5.87 13.52 0.28
C TRP A 91 6.55 12.39 1.07
N LYS A 92 5.77 11.60 1.82
CA LYS A 92 6.25 10.47 2.63
C LYS A 92 6.92 9.37 1.80
N VAL A 93 6.37 9.11 0.63
CA VAL A 93 6.74 8.03 -0.29
C VAL A 93 8.17 8.14 -0.80
N GLY A 94 8.75 9.34 -0.82
CA GLY A 94 10.16 9.57 -1.15
C GLY A 94 11.17 9.01 -0.13
N GLN A 95 10.74 8.39 0.98
CA GLN A 95 11.63 8.01 2.10
C GLN A 95 11.61 6.52 2.52
N VAL A 96 11.12 5.56 1.72
CA VAL A 96 10.79 4.23 2.26
C VAL A 96 11.95 3.20 2.28
N GLU A 97 12.15 2.57 3.44
CA GLU A 97 12.91 1.33 3.71
C GLU A 97 11.94 0.12 3.84
N SER A 98 12.36 -1.08 3.39
CA SER A 98 11.55 -2.31 3.33
C SER A 98 11.84 -3.26 4.51
N LEU A 99 10.81 -3.99 5.00
CA LEU A 99 10.93 -4.98 6.08
C LEU A 99 11.64 -6.27 5.64
N VAL A 100 11.52 -6.66 4.36
CA VAL A 100 12.07 -7.93 3.85
C VAL A 100 13.60 -8.01 4.04
N PRO A 101 14.39 -6.98 3.68
CA PRO A 101 15.81 -6.92 4.02
C PRO A 101 16.15 -7.13 5.50
N ILE A 102 15.30 -6.61 6.41
CA ILE A 102 15.52 -6.74 7.86
C ILE A 102 15.30 -8.19 8.31
N ILE A 103 14.25 -8.85 7.81
CA ILE A 103 13.99 -10.28 8.10
C ILE A 103 15.13 -11.15 7.57
N MET A 104 15.61 -10.90 6.34
CA MET A 104 16.74 -11.63 5.77
C MET A 104 17.99 -11.52 6.65
N LEU A 105 18.31 -10.32 7.13
CA LEU A 105 19.48 -10.08 7.98
C LEU A 105 19.34 -10.72 9.37
N ASN A 106 18.14 -10.72 9.94
CA ASN A 106 17.89 -11.24 11.29
C ASN A 106 17.82 -12.78 11.32
N GLU A 107 17.21 -13.38 10.31
CA GLU A 107 16.89 -14.82 10.30
C GLU A 107 17.79 -15.62 9.34
N SER A 108 18.74 -14.96 8.67
CA SER A 108 19.61 -15.58 7.65
C SER A 108 18.81 -16.30 6.54
N LEU A 109 17.67 -15.72 6.17
CA LEU A 109 16.75 -16.27 5.17
C LEU A 109 17.03 -15.73 3.76
N ARG A 110 16.70 -16.53 2.74
CA ARG A 110 16.64 -16.07 1.35
C ARG A 110 15.44 -15.14 1.13
N ALA A 111 15.47 -14.36 0.05
CA ALA A 111 14.45 -13.35 -0.22
C ALA A 111 13.04 -13.93 -0.30
N SER A 112 12.88 -15.06 -0.99
CA SER A 112 11.59 -15.75 -1.13
C SER A 112 11.06 -16.31 0.20
N GLN A 113 11.95 -16.71 1.11
CA GLN A 113 11.58 -17.15 2.46
C GLN A 113 11.21 -15.95 3.34
N ALA A 114 12.00 -14.88 3.32
CA ALA A 114 11.72 -13.64 4.04
C ALA A 114 10.42 -12.95 3.56
N MET A 115 10.10 -13.03 2.26
CA MET A 115 8.83 -12.56 1.70
C MET A 115 7.65 -13.35 2.26
N LYS A 116 7.76 -14.68 2.36
CA LYS A 116 6.74 -15.53 2.99
C LYS A 116 6.57 -15.20 4.47
N VAL A 117 7.66 -14.96 5.20
CA VAL A 117 7.59 -14.53 6.62
C VAL A 117 6.91 -13.17 6.74
N ALA A 118 7.28 -12.19 5.92
CA ALA A 118 6.61 -10.88 5.89
C ALA A 118 5.10 -11.02 5.59
N PHE A 119 4.72 -11.91 4.68
CA PHE A 119 3.32 -12.20 4.39
C PHE A 119 2.60 -12.87 5.57
N MET A 120 3.23 -13.82 6.26
CA MET A 120 2.66 -14.44 7.47
C MET A 120 2.42 -13.40 8.58
N LEU A 121 3.35 -12.46 8.78
CA LEU A 121 3.18 -11.35 9.74
C LEU A 121 2.01 -10.44 9.36
N ALA A 122 1.83 -10.17 8.06
CA ALA A 122 0.68 -9.44 7.55
C ALA A 122 -0.63 -10.22 7.76
N GLN A 123 -0.64 -11.53 7.52
CA GLN A 123 -1.80 -12.40 7.78
C GLN A 123 -2.18 -12.42 9.26
N GLU A 124 -1.20 -12.50 10.16
CA GLU A 124 -1.43 -12.44 11.61
C GLU A 124 -2.03 -11.10 12.03
N SER A 125 -1.49 -10.00 11.50
CA SER A 125 -2.02 -8.65 11.73
C SER A 125 -3.47 -8.51 11.22
N ALA A 126 -3.78 -9.09 10.06
CA ALA A 126 -5.13 -9.11 9.51
C ALA A 126 -6.10 -9.90 10.39
N ARG A 127 -5.72 -11.10 10.87
CA ARG A 127 -6.53 -11.88 11.81
C ARG A 127 -6.83 -11.09 13.09
N GLY A 128 -5.81 -10.48 13.70
CA GLY A 128 -5.99 -9.64 14.88
C GLY A 128 -6.91 -8.45 14.62
N PHE A 129 -6.84 -7.83 13.44
CA PHE A 129 -7.77 -6.78 13.04
C PHE A 129 -9.23 -7.28 13.01
N TYR A 130 -9.50 -8.46 12.43
CA TYR A 130 -10.85 -9.03 12.39
C TYR A 130 -11.39 -9.36 13.79
N GLU A 131 -10.55 -9.88 14.68
CA GLU A 131 -10.92 -10.14 16.08
C GLU A 131 -11.30 -8.85 16.80
N VAL A 132 -10.50 -7.78 16.66
CA VAL A 132 -10.80 -6.47 17.24
C VAL A 132 -12.09 -5.89 16.67
N VAL A 133 -12.31 -5.99 15.35
CA VAL A 133 -13.55 -5.55 14.69
C VAL A 133 -14.76 -6.29 15.26
N HIS A 134 -14.66 -7.61 15.42
CA HIS A 134 -15.72 -8.42 16.00
C HIS A 134 -16.06 -7.92 17.42
N ASN A 135 -15.04 -7.76 18.26
CA ASN A 135 -15.21 -7.31 19.64
C ASN A 135 -15.78 -5.88 19.74
N MET A 136 -15.29 -4.95 18.92
CA MET A 136 -15.81 -3.57 18.87
C MET A 136 -17.28 -3.52 18.47
N ARG A 137 -17.70 -4.34 17.51
CA ARG A 137 -19.09 -4.38 17.04
C ARG A 137 -20.05 -4.99 18.07
N GLN A 138 -19.60 -5.96 18.87
CA GLN A 138 -20.40 -6.55 19.94
C GLN A 138 -20.59 -5.62 21.13
N THR A 139 -19.59 -4.80 21.42
CA THR A 139 -19.57 -3.93 22.62
C THR A 139 -20.17 -2.55 22.36
N ALA A 140 -20.06 -2.01 21.15
CA ALA A 140 -20.58 -0.69 20.82
C ALA A 140 -22.11 -0.68 20.63
N LYS A 141 -22.79 0.31 21.23
CA LYS A 141 -24.25 0.51 21.14
C LYS A 141 -24.61 1.90 20.63
N GLY A 142 -25.77 2.02 19.97
CA GLY A 142 -26.33 3.29 19.50
C GLY A 142 -25.34 4.09 18.64
N ARG A 143 -25.17 5.38 18.96
CA ARG A 143 -24.26 6.30 18.23
C ARG A 143 -22.81 5.83 18.23
N HIS A 144 -22.35 5.16 19.29
CA HIS A 144 -20.98 4.62 19.35
C HIS A 144 -20.76 3.49 18.36
N ARG A 145 -21.80 2.70 18.05
CA ARG A 145 -21.72 1.66 17.03
C ARG A 145 -21.54 2.25 15.63
N ALA A 146 -22.30 3.30 15.30
CA ALA A 146 -22.16 4.00 14.02
C ALA A 146 -20.76 4.61 13.85
N VAL A 147 -20.20 5.22 14.90
CA VAL A 147 -18.83 5.74 14.88
C VAL A 147 -17.80 4.62 14.75
N ALA A 148 -17.97 3.52 15.48
CA ALA A 148 -17.09 2.36 15.36
C ALA A 148 -17.12 1.77 13.95
N ASP A 149 -18.29 1.64 13.31
CA ASP A 149 -18.40 1.13 11.96
C ASP A 149 -17.72 2.04 10.93
N ILE A 150 -17.86 3.36 11.05
CA ILE A 150 -17.15 4.34 10.19
C ILE A 150 -15.63 4.23 10.40
N PHE A 151 -15.18 4.10 11.64
CA PHE A 151 -13.76 3.95 11.97
C PHE A 151 -13.19 2.65 11.38
N ILE A 152 -13.89 1.53 11.57
CA ILE A 152 -13.51 0.21 11.04
C ILE A 152 -13.45 0.26 9.51
N GLU A 153 -14.43 0.88 8.86
CA GLU A 153 -14.42 1.11 7.42
C GLU A 153 -13.19 1.93 6.98
N GLY A 154 -12.88 3.01 7.69
CA GLY A 154 -11.67 3.81 7.44
C GLY A 154 -10.38 3.00 7.55
N CYS A 155 -10.24 2.15 8.56
CA CYS A 155 -9.08 1.28 8.71
C CYS A 155 -8.96 0.27 7.56
N ARG A 156 -10.07 -0.34 7.11
CA ARG A 156 -10.09 -1.25 5.96
C ARG A 156 -9.69 -0.52 4.67
N ASN A 157 -10.20 0.70 4.48
CA ASN A 157 -9.85 1.54 3.33
C ASN A 157 -8.36 1.86 3.29
N ILE A 158 -7.72 2.09 4.43
CA ILE A 158 -6.26 2.29 4.49
C ILE A 158 -5.53 1.03 4.03
N VAL A 159 -5.86 -0.15 4.56
CA VAL A 159 -5.14 -1.38 4.21
C VAL A 159 -5.36 -1.74 2.74
N MET A 160 -6.63 -1.75 2.31
CA MET A 160 -6.98 -2.15 0.95
C MET A 160 -6.61 -1.10 -0.10
N GLY A 161 -6.60 0.17 0.30
CA GLY A 161 -6.04 1.22 -0.54
C GLY A 161 -4.55 1.01 -0.78
N LEU A 162 -3.78 0.68 0.25
CA LEU A 162 -2.33 0.43 0.10
C LEU A 162 -2.10 -0.76 -0.82
N THR A 163 -2.81 -1.87 -0.57
CA THR A 163 -2.71 -3.08 -1.40
C THR A 163 -3.07 -2.78 -2.85
N HIS A 164 -4.24 -2.16 -3.09
CA HIS A 164 -4.67 -1.87 -4.45
C HIS A 164 -3.69 -0.96 -5.17
N TRP A 165 -3.26 0.12 -4.50
CA TRP A 165 -2.31 1.05 -5.07
C TRP A 165 -0.95 0.42 -5.38
N SER A 166 -0.47 -0.51 -4.54
CA SER A 166 0.76 -1.25 -4.82
C SER A 166 0.66 -2.15 -6.05
N TYR A 167 -0.53 -2.68 -6.38
CA TYR A 167 -0.75 -3.57 -7.53
C TYR A 167 -1.08 -2.81 -8.81
N THR A 168 -1.81 -1.70 -8.73
CA THR A 168 -2.27 -0.95 -9.91
C THR A 168 -1.40 0.25 -10.25
N GLY A 169 -0.62 0.76 -9.28
CA GLY A 169 0.37 1.78 -9.55
C GLY A 169 1.60 1.17 -10.24
N GLU A 170 2.04 1.79 -11.33
CA GLU A 170 3.26 1.37 -12.07
C GLU A 170 4.57 1.66 -11.32
N ARG A 171 4.48 1.94 -10.01
CA ARG A 171 5.62 2.22 -9.13
C ARG A 171 6.48 0.99 -8.86
N TYR A 172 5.82 -0.15 -8.64
CA TYR A 172 6.44 -1.39 -8.16
C TYR A 172 6.37 -2.50 -9.19
N PHE A 173 5.29 -2.54 -9.98
CA PHE A 173 5.02 -3.58 -10.97
C PHE A 173 4.46 -2.94 -12.25
N THR A 174 4.76 -3.51 -13.40
CA THR A 174 4.19 -3.06 -14.68
C THR A 174 2.82 -3.70 -14.91
N ALA A 175 1.92 -3.01 -15.60
CA ALA A 175 0.61 -3.55 -15.94
C ALA A 175 0.72 -4.92 -16.66
N GLY A 176 0.09 -5.95 -16.09
CA GLY A 176 0.11 -7.33 -16.62
C GLY A 176 1.16 -8.27 -15.99
N GLU A 177 1.96 -7.81 -15.01
CA GLU A 177 2.89 -8.69 -14.27
C GLU A 177 2.22 -9.57 -13.20
N ALA A 178 1.03 -9.20 -12.74
CA ALA A 178 0.22 -10.03 -11.87
C ALA A 178 -0.57 -11.05 -12.70
N ASP A 179 -0.54 -12.32 -12.28
CA ASP A 179 -1.37 -13.36 -12.90
C ASP A 179 -2.85 -13.23 -12.53
N ASP A 180 -3.68 -14.13 -13.06
CA ASP A 180 -5.13 -14.15 -12.83
C ASP A 180 -5.51 -14.27 -11.33
N ASP A 181 -4.60 -14.82 -10.51
CA ASP A 181 -4.77 -14.95 -9.07
C ASP A 181 -4.22 -13.75 -8.30
N ASN A 182 -3.77 -12.67 -8.96
CA ASN A 182 -3.02 -11.54 -8.39
C ASN A 182 -1.73 -11.97 -7.67
N THR A 183 -1.08 -13.02 -8.15
CA THR A 183 0.26 -13.42 -7.70
C THR A 183 1.29 -12.82 -8.65
N ILE A 184 2.42 -12.34 -8.11
CA ILE A 184 3.50 -11.73 -8.91
C ILE A 184 4.76 -12.57 -8.77
N HIS A 185 5.28 -13.02 -9.92
CA HIS A 185 6.54 -13.76 -10.03
C HIS A 185 7.62 -12.84 -10.59
N PHE A 186 8.70 -12.64 -9.85
CA PHE A 186 9.80 -11.78 -10.31
C PHE A 186 11.17 -12.36 -9.95
N GLU A 187 12.14 -12.01 -10.78
CA GLU A 187 13.56 -12.29 -10.56
C GLU A 187 14.22 -11.05 -9.98
N LEU A 188 14.90 -11.22 -8.86
CA LEU A 188 15.57 -10.16 -8.10
C LEU A 188 17.00 -9.91 -8.58
#